data_AF-A0A849U6R0-F1
#
_entry.id   AF-A0A849U6R0-F1
#
_cell.length_a   1.000
_cell.length_b   1.000
_cell.length_c   1.000
_cell.angle_alpha   90.00
_cell.angle_beta   90.00
_cell.angle_gamma   90.00
#
_symmetry.space_group_name_H-M   'P 1'
#
loop_
_entity.id
_entity.type
_entity.pdbx_description
1 polymer ?
#
loop_
_entity_poly.entity_id
_entity_poly.type
_entity_poly.pdbx_seq_one_letter_code
_entity_poly.pdbx_strand_id
1 'polypeptide(L)'
;MTSNALLADLHAENARLIALLEAHNIEWKLLPEPPPKIDPIEPELSALSTIEKVALFRRLFRGRTDVYSVRWESKATGKSGYSPACANEWRPGVCHKPRIKCSDCSVRQLSVLSDAVIYSHLSGEHTIGVYPLLADDSCYFLAVDFDEADWKEDAQA
;
A
#
# COMPACT_ATOMS: atom_id res chain seq x y z
N MET A 1 38.57 10.11 13.62
CA MET A 1 39.48 9.35 12.74
C MET A 1 39.03 9.61 11.30
N THR A 2 39.90 10.20 10.47
CA THR A 2 39.52 10.78 9.18
C THR A 2 39.26 9.70 8.12
N SER A 3 38.24 9.92 7.28
CA SER A 3 37.81 9.00 6.19
C SER A 3 38.95 8.54 5.26
N ASN A 4 40.03 9.31 5.16
CA ASN A 4 41.20 8.97 4.35
C ASN A 4 42.08 7.87 4.98
N ALA A 5 42.14 7.78 6.32
CA ALA A 5 42.87 6.72 6.99
C ALA A 5 42.17 5.37 6.79
N LEU A 6 40.83 5.35 6.94
CA LEU A 6 40.02 4.16 6.67
C LEU A 6 40.14 3.67 5.22
N LEU A 7 40.19 4.59 4.25
CA LEU A 7 40.37 4.24 2.85
C LEU A 7 41.75 3.61 2.58
N ALA A 8 42.79 4.15 3.20
CA ALA A 8 44.14 3.60 3.11
C ALA A 8 44.23 2.19 3.72
N ASP A 9 43.61 1.99 4.89
CA ASP A 9 43.55 0.69 5.56
C ASP A 9 42.78 -0.34 4.71
N LEU A 10 41.65 0.07 4.12
CA LEU A 10 40.87 -0.78 3.21
C LEU A 10 41.67 -1.16 1.96
N HIS A 11 42.43 -0.24 1.38
CA HIS A 11 43.27 -0.54 0.22
C HIS A 11 44.42 -1.50 0.58
N ALA A 12 45.03 -1.33 1.75
CA ALA A 12 46.08 -2.22 2.23
C ALA A 12 45.55 -3.64 2.47
N GLU A 13 44.38 -3.77 3.09
CA GLU A 13 43.77 -5.08 3.32
C GLU A 13 43.31 -5.73 2.02
N ASN A 14 42.77 -4.96 1.07
CA ASN A 14 42.41 -5.47 -0.25
C ASN A 14 43.63 -6.02 -1.00
N ALA A 15 44.76 -5.30 -0.99
CA ALA A 15 46.01 -5.76 -1.59
C ALA A 15 46.52 -7.06 -0.96
N ARG A 16 46.43 -7.19 0.37
CA ARG A 16 46.80 -8.41 1.09
C ARG A 16 45.91 -9.60 0.71
N LEU A 17 44.60 -9.39 0.64
CA LEU A 17 43.64 -10.44 0.28
C LEU A 17 43.84 -10.92 -1.16
N ILE A 18 44.07 -10.00 -2.09
CA ILE A 18 44.40 -10.32 -3.48
C ILE A 18 45.66 -11.19 -3.54
N ALA A 19 46.75 -10.80 -2.87
CA ALA A 19 47.98 -11.57 -2.85
C ALA A 19 47.79 -12.98 -2.26
N LEU A 20 46.93 -13.12 -1.25
CA LEU A 20 46.60 -14.42 -0.66
C LEU A 20 45.83 -15.31 -1.64
N LEU A 21 44.85 -14.74 -2.36
CA LEU A 21 44.06 -15.46 -3.36
C LEU A 21 44.94 -15.92 -4.54
N GLU A 22 45.83 -15.05 -5.02
CA GLU A 22 46.81 -15.37 -6.07
C GLU A 22 47.79 -16.46 -5.64
N ALA A 23 48.32 -16.40 -4.41
CA ALA A 23 49.22 -17.43 -3.88
C ALA A 23 48.57 -18.82 -3.75
N HIS A 24 47.24 -18.88 -3.61
CA HIS A 24 46.48 -20.13 -3.51
C HIS A 24 45.81 -20.53 -4.84
N ASN A 25 46.11 -19.84 -5.96
CA ASN A 25 45.46 -20.05 -7.26
C ASN A 25 43.92 -19.99 -7.18
N ILE A 26 43.37 -19.12 -6.33
CA ILE A 26 41.93 -18.91 -6.20
C ILE A 26 41.53 -17.79 -7.17
N GLU A 27 40.66 -18.13 -8.13
CA GLU A 27 40.11 -17.17 -9.08
C GLU A 27 39.21 -16.16 -8.37
N TRP A 28 39.60 -14.88 -8.41
CA TRP A 28 38.90 -13.80 -7.70
C TRP A 28 38.46 -12.66 -8.62
N LYS A 29 39.03 -12.58 -9.82
CA LYS A 29 38.59 -11.63 -10.85
C LYS A 29 37.39 -12.21 -11.57
N LEU A 30 36.20 -11.76 -11.22
CA LEU A 30 35.07 -11.85 -12.14
C LEU A 30 35.47 -11.05 -13.39
N LEU A 31 35.71 -11.73 -14.51
CA LEU A 31 35.66 -11.06 -15.80
C LEU A 31 34.30 -10.34 -15.84
N PRO A 32 34.22 -9.08 -16.32
CA PRO A 32 32.93 -8.47 -16.55
C PRO A 32 32.22 -9.38 -17.54
N GLU A 33 31.24 -10.15 -17.06
CA GLU A 33 30.33 -10.82 -17.95
C GLU A 33 29.77 -9.72 -18.86
N PRO A 34 29.72 -9.93 -20.20
CA PRO A 34 28.99 -9.00 -21.04
C PRO A 34 27.65 -8.79 -20.36
N PRO A 35 27.18 -7.54 -20.19
CA PRO A 35 25.93 -7.29 -19.51
C PRO A 35 24.92 -8.26 -20.10
N PRO A 36 24.16 -9.01 -19.26
CA PRO A 36 23.18 -9.93 -19.78
C PRO A 36 22.42 -9.19 -20.86
N LYS A 37 22.27 -9.80 -22.04
CA LYS A 37 21.35 -9.30 -23.05
C LYS A 37 19.97 -9.44 -22.43
N ILE A 38 19.63 -8.47 -21.58
CA ILE A 38 18.28 -8.15 -21.21
C ILE A 38 17.76 -7.62 -22.54
N ASP A 39 17.17 -8.50 -23.34
CA ASP A 39 16.11 -8.06 -24.24
C ASP A 39 15.27 -7.13 -23.38
N PRO A 40 15.03 -5.87 -23.79
CA PRO A 40 14.21 -4.99 -22.99
C PRO A 40 12.96 -5.77 -22.67
N ILE A 41 12.82 -6.16 -21.40
CA ILE A 41 11.53 -6.48 -20.83
C ILE A 41 10.85 -5.14 -20.98
N GLU A 42 10.19 -4.96 -22.11
CA GLU A 42 9.22 -3.93 -22.30
C GLU A 42 8.38 -4.03 -21.04
N PRO A 43 8.33 -2.98 -20.22
CA PRO A 43 7.57 -3.09 -19.01
C PRO A 43 6.14 -3.27 -19.49
N GLU A 44 5.63 -4.51 -19.42
CA GLU A 44 4.21 -4.83 -19.40
C GLU A 44 3.52 -4.19 -18.16
N LEU A 45 4.13 -3.18 -17.55
CA LEU A 45 3.51 -2.25 -16.64
C LEU A 45 2.68 -1.24 -17.47
N SER A 46 1.51 -1.75 -17.82
CA SER A 46 0.22 -1.07 -18.00
C SER A 46 -0.33 -0.94 -19.43
N ALA A 47 -0.88 -2.04 -19.93
CA ALA A 47 -1.86 -2.06 -21.02
C ALA A 47 -3.18 -1.33 -20.71
N LEU A 48 -3.31 -0.66 -19.55
CA LEU A 48 -4.54 0.01 -19.12
C LEU A 48 -4.31 1.51 -18.93
N SER A 49 -5.14 2.31 -19.58
CA SER A 49 -5.32 3.73 -19.30
C SER A 49 -5.79 3.98 -17.86
N THR A 50 -5.68 5.22 -17.40
CA THR A 50 -6.18 5.62 -16.06
C THR A 50 -7.65 5.26 -15.86
N ILE A 51 -8.48 5.49 -16.88
CA ILE A 51 -9.91 5.19 -16.83
C ILE A 51 -10.12 3.67 -16.70
N GLU A 52 -9.36 2.88 -17.46
CA GLU A 52 -9.43 1.42 -17.38
C GLU A 52 -8.96 0.88 -16.02
N LYS A 53 -7.94 1.50 -15.41
CA LYS A 53 -7.48 1.17 -14.05
C LYS A 53 -8.57 1.45 -13.01
N VAL A 54 -9.22 2.62 -13.08
CA VAL A 54 -10.33 2.98 -12.19
C VAL A 54 -11.51 2.03 -12.39
N ALA A 55 -11.90 1.76 -13.63
CA ALA A 55 -12.97 0.85 -13.97
C ALA A 55 -12.67 -0.58 -13.49
N LEU A 56 -11.43 -1.06 -13.66
CA LEU A 56 -11.00 -2.36 -13.18
C LEU A 56 -11.08 -2.44 -11.65
N PHE A 57 -10.56 -1.44 -10.93
CA PHE A 57 -10.60 -1.41 -9.47
C PHE A 57 -12.05 -1.44 -8.96
N ARG A 58 -12.92 -0.60 -9.53
CA ARG A 58 -14.34 -0.55 -9.17
C ARG A 58 -15.07 -1.85 -9.47
N ARG A 59 -14.65 -2.58 -10.52
CA ARG A 59 -15.20 -3.89 -10.88
C ARG A 59 -14.78 -4.99 -9.90
N LEU A 60 -13.57 -4.93 -9.34
CA LEU A 60 -13.03 -5.94 -8.43
C LEU A 60 -13.48 -5.70 -6.98
N PHE A 61 -13.45 -4.45 -6.52
CA PHE A 61 -13.76 -4.08 -5.12
C PHE A 61 -15.17 -3.50 -5.01
N ARG A 62 -16.18 -4.36 -5.18
CA ARG A 62 -17.59 -3.96 -5.19
C ARG A 62 -18.19 -3.96 -3.79
N GLY A 63 -18.83 -2.86 -3.44
CA GLY A 63 -19.66 -2.75 -2.25
C GLY A 63 -20.70 -1.66 -2.47
N ARG A 64 -21.06 -0.96 -1.39
CA ARG A 64 -21.91 0.21 -1.48
C ARG A 64 -21.25 1.33 -2.27
N THR A 65 -22.04 1.99 -3.11
CA THR A 65 -21.60 3.14 -3.91
C THR A 65 -22.11 4.47 -3.35
N ASP A 66 -23.09 4.44 -2.44
CA ASP A 66 -23.67 5.61 -1.78
C ASP A 66 -22.86 6.08 -0.57
N VAL A 67 -21.84 5.32 -0.16
CA VAL A 67 -20.94 5.64 0.95
C VAL A 67 -19.60 4.93 0.79
N TYR A 68 -18.52 5.58 1.24
CA TYR A 68 -17.21 4.98 1.44
C TYR A 68 -16.60 5.49 2.76
N SER A 69 -15.61 4.79 3.30
CA SER A 69 -14.90 5.25 4.49
C SER A 69 -13.58 5.93 4.12
N VAL A 70 -13.14 6.90 4.90
CA VAL A 70 -11.85 7.58 4.74
C VAL A 70 -10.97 7.20 5.92
N ARG A 71 -9.72 6.81 5.65
CA ARG A 71 -8.70 6.60 6.66
C ARG A 71 -8.28 7.94 7.24
N TRP A 72 -8.28 8.06 8.55
CA TRP A 72 -7.74 9.21 9.28
C TRP A 72 -6.61 8.76 10.20
N GLU A 73 -5.73 9.71 10.50
CA GLU A 73 -4.62 9.52 11.44
C GLU A 73 -4.40 10.79 12.25
N SER A 74 -4.36 10.63 13.57
CA SER A 74 -4.12 11.70 14.50
C SER A 74 -2.62 11.92 14.69
N LYS A 75 -2.09 13.03 14.17
CA LYS A 75 -0.68 13.42 14.38
C LYS A 75 -0.32 13.57 15.87
N ALA A 76 -1.28 13.95 16.71
CA ALA A 76 -1.06 14.16 18.14
C ALA A 76 -1.01 12.85 18.95
N THR A 77 -1.80 11.84 18.58
CA THR A 77 -1.94 10.60 19.38
C THR A 77 -1.41 9.36 18.69
N GLY A 78 -1.04 9.43 17.41
CA GLY A 78 -0.67 8.29 16.57
C GLY A 78 -1.83 7.34 16.23
N LYS A 79 -3.03 7.57 16.76
CA LYS A 79 -4.20 6.72 16.48
C LYS A 79 -4.64 6.90 15.04
N SER A 80 -5.04 5.80 14.42
CA SER A 80 -5.64 5.80 13.09
C SER A 80 -6.95 5.01 13.10
N GLY A 81 -7.75 5.20 12.05
CA GLY A 81 -8.99 4.47 11.87
C GLY A 81 -9.70 4.89 10.59
N TYR A 82 -10.91 4.37 10.41
CA TYR A 82 -11.77 4.69 9.29
C TYR A 82 -13.06 5.35 9.79
N SER A 83 -13.58 6.31 9.03
CA SER A 83 -14.90 6.91 9.28
C SER A 83 -15.64 7.15 7.97
N PRO A 84 -16.99 7.12 7.96
CA PRO A 84 -17.76 7.42 6.76
C PRO A 84 -17.38 8.80 6.19
N ALA A 85 -17.16 8.87 4.89
CA ALA A 85 -17.01 10.13 4.17
C ALA A 85 -18.32 10.93 4.28
N CYS A 86 -18.23 12.16 4.77
CA CYS A 86 -19.39 13.01 5.01
C CYS A 86 -19.15 14.41 4.46
N ALA A 87 -19.98 14.88 3.54
CA ALA A 87 -19.87 16.23 2.97
C ALA A 87 -20.13 17.34 4.00
N ASN A 88 -20.82 17.01 5.10
CA ASN A 88 -21.05 17.91 6.23
C ASN A 88 -19.93 17.83 7.29
N GLU A 89 -18.95 16.96 7.10
CA GLU A 89 -17.82 16.86 8.01
C GLU A 89 -17.11 18.22 8.12
N TRP A 90 -16.84 18.65 9.35
CA TRP A 90 -16.22 19.96 9.66
C TRP A 90 -17.02 21.21 9.27
N ARG A 91 -18.24 21.09 8.75
CA ARG A 91 -19.12 22.26 8.56
C ARG A 91 -19.56 22.79 9.93
N PRO A 92 -19.22 24.05 10.29
CA PRO A 92 -19.58 24.62 11.59
C PRO A 92 -21.08 24.56 11.83
N GLY A 93 -21.50 24.02 12.98
CA GLY A 93 -22.92 23.92 13.36
C GLY A 93 -23.73 22.83 12.64
N VAL A 94 -23.12 21.98 11.81
CA VAL A 94 -23.84 20.88 11.11
C VAL A 94 -23.44 19.53 11.70
N CYS A 95 -22.30 18.97 11.29
CA CYS A 95 -21.73 17.81 11.97
C CYS A 95 -20.94 18.33 13.17
N HIS A 96 -21.43 18.08 14.38
CA HIS A 96 -20.83 18.55 15.64
C HIS A 96 -19.52 17.83 16.01
N LYS A 97 -18.63 17.55 15.05
CA LYS A 97 -17.27 17.10 15.34
C LYS A 97 -16.54 18.20 16.17
N PRO A 98 -15.73 17.83 17.17
CA PRO A 98 -15.35 16.46 17.55
C PRO A 98 -16.30 15.78 18.55
N ARG A 99 -17.39 16.44 18.98
CA ARG A 99 -18.30 15.91 20.02
C ARG A 99 -19.04 14.64 19.57
N ILE A 100 -19.36 14.51 18.29
CA ILE A 100 -20.02 13.34 17.70
C ILE A 100 -19.24 12.83 16.49
N LYS A 101 -19.18 11.51 16.32
CA LYS A 101 -18.62 10.87 15.13
C LYS A 101 -19.62 10.97 13.97
N CYS A 102 -19.12 11.03 12.73
CA CYS A 102 -19.99 11.04 11.56
C CYS A 102 -20.81 9.74 11.40
N SER A 103 -20.34 8.63 11.96
CA SER A 103 -21.11 7.37 12.06
C SER A 103 -22.41 7.54 12.85
N ASP A 104 -22.38 8.40 13.88
CA ASP A 104 -23.46 8.54 14.87
C ASP A 104 -24.28 9.82 14.63
N CYS A 105 -23.87 10.64 13.65
CA CYS A 105 -24.51 11.92 13.34
C CYS A 105 -25.78 11.72 12.49
N SER A 106 -26.91 12.26 12.95
CA SER A 106 -28.20 12.19 12.26
C SER A 106 -28.29 13.12 11.05
N VAL A 107 -27.54 14.23 11.04
CA VAL A 107 -27.49 15.20 9.93
C VAL A 107 -26.30 14.97 8.99
N ARG A 108 -25.72 13.76 9.03
CA ARG A 108 -24.64 13.39 8.11
C ARG A 108 -25.14 13.41 6.67
N GLN A 109 -24.26 13.83 5.76
CA GLN A 109 -24.48 13.74 4.33
C GLN A 109 -23.41 12.81 3.76
N LEU A 110 -23.73 11.52 3.60
CA LEU A 110 -22.79 10.52 3.11
C LEU A 110 -22.38 10.83 1.67
N SER A 111 -21.09 10.72 1.39
CA SER A 111 -20.53 11.00 0.07
C SER A 111 -20.54 9.76 -0.81
N VAL A 112 -20.98 9.92 -2.05
CA VAL A 112 -20.99 8.88 -3.09
C VAL A 112 -19.56 8.51 -3.48
N LEU A 113 -19.31 7.21 -3.66
CA LEU A 113 -18.05 6.68 -4.19
C LEU A 113 -17.99 6.89 -5.71
N SER A 114 -17.35 7.98 -6.13
CA SER A 114 -17.16 8.34 -7.54
C SER A 114 -15.82 7.85 -8.10
N ASP A 115 -15.68 7.86 -9.42
CA ASP A 115 -14.43 7.53 -10.11
C ASP A 115 -13.28 8.47 -9.70
N ALA A 116 -13.59 9.75 -9.41
CA ALA A 116 -12.61 10.69 -8.88
C ALA A 116 -12.12 10.30 -7.49
N VAL A 117 -13.02 9.83 -6.62
CA VAL A 117 -12.65 9.34 -5.27
C VAL A 117 -11.74 8.11 -5.38
N ILE A 118 -12.06 7.17 -6.27
CA ILE A 118 -11.24 5.98 -6.54
C ILE A 118 -9.90 6.39 -7.13
N TYR A 119 -9.86 7.34 -8.07
CA TYR A 119 -8.62 7.84 -8.64
C TYR A 119 -7.71 8.44 -7.55
N SER A 120 -8.24 9.34 -6.70
CA SER A 120 -7.49 9.91 -5.57
C SER A 120 -7.00 8.83 -4.58
N HIS A 121 -7.73 7.72 -4.45
CA HIS A 121 -7.26 6.59 -3.67
C HIS A 121 -6.06 5.89 -4.33
N LEU A 122 -6.18 5.57 -5.62
CA LEU A 122 -5.16 4.88 -6.38
C LEU A 122 -3.89 5.72 -6.60
N SER A 123 -4.02 7.05 -6.64
CA SER A 123 -2.89 7.98 -6.73
C SER A 123 -2.20 8.22 -5.39
N GLY A 124 -2.74 7.71 -4.28
CA GLY A 124 -2.18 7.85 -2.94
C GLY A 124 -2.52 9.17 -2.23
N GLU A 125 -3.44 9.98 -2.76
CA GLU A 125 -3.89 11.23 -2.11
C GLU A 125 -4.58 10.94 -0.76
N HIS A 126 -5.40 9.89 -0.73
CA HIS A 126 -6.07 9.42 0.48
C HIS A 126 -6.28 7.91 0.46
N THR A 127 -6.59 7.31 1.60
CA THR A 127 -6.97 5.89 1.67
C THR A 127 -8.44 5.79 1.98
N ILE A 128 -9.17 5.05 1.15
CA ILE A 128 -10.59 4.78 1.35
C ILE A 128 -10.82 3.31 1.68
N GLY A 129 -11.92 3.04 2.38
CA GLY A 129 -12.42 1.68 2.60
C GLY A 129 -13.78 1.48 1.94
N VAL A 130 -14.06 0.22 1.60
CA VAL A 130 -15.34 -0.23 1.04
C VAL A 130 -16.30 -0.64 2.15
N TYR A 131 -17.58 -0.36 1.99
CA TYR A 131 -18.64 -0.95 2.81
C TYR A 131 -19.20 -2.19 2.08
N PRO A 132 -18.89 -3.42 2.54
CA PRO A 132 -19.13 -4.65 1.76
C PRO A 132 -20.60 -5.12 1.79
N LEU A 133 -21.35 -4.77 2.84
CA LEU A 133 -22.77 -5.10 3.00
C LEU A 133 -23.64 -4.08 2.26
N LEU A 134 -24.48 -4.56 1.34
CA LEU A 134 -25.40 -3.74 0.55
C LEU A 134 -26.70 -3.44 1.34
N ALA A 135 -27.57 -2.62 0.76
CA ALA A 135 -28.82 -2.21 1.41
C ALA A 135 -29.88 -3.31 1.49
N ASP A 136 -29.74 -4.37 0.70
CA ASP A 136 -30.59 -5.56 0.68
C ASP A 136 -29.98 -6.73 1.47
N ASP A 137 -29.03 -6.42 2.37
CA ASP A 137 -28.28 -7.37 3.20
C ASP A 137 -27.46 -8.42 2.41
N SER A 138 -27.26 -8.21 1.10
CA SER A 138 -26.34 -9.01 0.29
C SER A 138 -24.91 -8.45 0.31
N CYS A 139 -23.93 -9.22 -0.17
CA CYS A 139 -22.54 -8.77 -0.31
C CYS A 139 -21.86 -9.41 -1.52
N TYR A 140 -20.78 -8.78 -2.01
CA TYR A 140 -19.91 -9.34 -3.06
C TYR A 140 -18.66 -10.02 -2.52
N PHE A 141 -18.37 -9.85 -1.22
CA PHE A 141 -17.17 -10.35 -0.59
C PHE A 141 -17.49 -11.61 0.21
N LEU A 142 -16.70 -12.66 -0.04
CA LEU A 142 -16.51 -13.74 0.90
C LEU A 142 -15.21 -13.45 1.65
N ALA A 143 -15.30 -13.30 2.97
CA ALA A 143 -14.15 -13.18 3.85
C ALA A 143 -14.10 -14.43 4.72
N VAL A 144 -12.94 -15.08 4.74
CA VAL A 144 -12.64 -16.18 5.66
C VAL A 144 -11.47 -15.71 6.50
N ASP A 145 -11.68 -15.63 7.80
CA ASP A 145 -10.63 -15.28 8.75
C ASP A 145 -10.02 -16.58 9.26
N PHE A 146 -8.71 -16.69 9.13
CA PHE A 146 -7.93 -17.86 9.50
C PHE A 146 -6.93 -17.40 10.54
N ASP A 147 -7.26 -17.61 11.80
CA ASP A 147 -6.47 -17.18 12.94
C ASP A 147 -6.15 -18.32 13.91
N GLU A 148 -5.35 -17.99 14.92
CA GLU A 148 -4.96 -18.90 15.99
C GLU A 148 -4.22 -20.17 15.54
N ALA A 149 -4.20 -21.19 16.40
CA ALA A 149 -3.33 -22.36 16.23
C ALA A 149 -3.83 -23.33 15.15
N ASP A 150 -5.14 -23.38 14.94
CA ASP A 150 -5.83 -24.42 14.15
C ASP A 150 -6.23 -23.94 12.73
N TRP A 151 -5.73 -22.77 12.31
CA TRP A 151 -6.07 -22.18 11.01
C TRP A 151 -5.80 -23.09 9.81
N LYS A 152 -4.83 -24.02 9.93
CA LYS A 152 -4.46 -24.94 8.86
C LYS A 152 -5.51 -26.02 8.65
N GLU A 153 -6.13 -26.45 9.73
CA GLU A 153 -7.25 -27.38 9.75
C GLU A 153 -8.50 -26.67 9.22
N ASP A 154 -8.77 -25.45 9.68
CA ASP A 154 -9.91 -24.64 9.22
C ASP A 154 -9.85 -24.34 7.71
N ALA A 155 -8.64 -24.13 7.17
CA ALA A 155 -8.44 -23.88 5.74
C ALA A 155 -8.70 -25.10 4.84
N GLN A 156 -8.91 -26.29 5.40
CA GLN A 156 -9.22 -27.52 4.64
C GLN A 156 -10.73 -27.77 4.48
N ALA A 157 -11.58 -26.98 5.14
CA ALA A 157 -13.04 -27.15 5.16
C ALA A 157 -13.73 -26.83 3.82
#